data_AF-A0A422QEV9-F1
#
_entry.id   AF-A0A422QEV9-F1
#
_cell.length_a   1.000
_cell.length_b   1.000
_cell.length_c   1.000
_cell.angle_alpha   90.00
_cell.angle_beta   90.00
_cell.angle_gamma   90.00
#
_symmetry.space_group_name_H-M   'P 1'
#
loop_
_entity.id
_entity.type
_entity.pdbx_description
1 polymer ?
#
loop_
_entity_poly.entity_id
_entity_poly.type
_entity_poly.pdbx_seq_one_letter_code
_entity_poly.pdbx_strand_id
1 'polypeptide(L)'
;NQGGSVVIQLQDYQRLTGEREVTDAALWTARGVDAATLEGSLRALPFGASLNMMRPGDIRAMSLKIFDRSFAVTYLLEAIAIAIGLSGIAASFSAQTLARAREFGMLRHVGVTRRQVLQLLAFEGGLLTSLGVVAGFALGLVISLILVYVINPQSFHWTMGLHLPWPLLGSVAAVLVTASVATALVSGRQALSGGPVRAVREDW
;
A
#
# COMPACT_ATOMS: atom_id res chain seq x y z
N ASN A 1 33.38 -5.34 5.37
CA ASN A 1 34.09 -6.30 6.24
C ASN A 1 33.96 -7.71 5.68
N GLN A 2 34.91 -8.13 4.85
CA GLN A 2 35.03 -9.53 4.43
C GLN A 2 35.86 -10.27 5.47
N GLY A 3 35.25 -10.60 6.61
CA GLY A 3 35.87 -11.49 7.58
C GLY A 3 35.70 -12.93 7.09
N GLY A 4 36.79 -13.63 6.84
CA GLY A 4 36.74 -15.08 6.59
C GLY A 4 36.19 -15.80 7.83
N SER A 5 35.42 -16.86 7.63
CA SER A 5 34.97 -17.73 8.71
C SER A 5 35.78 -19.03 8.69
N VAL A 6 36.15 -19.51 9.88
CA VAL A 6 36.83 -20.80 10.06
C VAL A 6 36.01 -21.60 11.06
N VAL A 7 35.71 -22.85 10.74
CA VAL A 7 34.98 -23.78 11.61
C VAL A 7 35.97 -24.83 12.09
N ILE A 8 36.12 -24.95 13.41
CA ILE A 8 36.98 -25.95 14.04
C ILE A 8 36.22 -26.70 15.12
N GLN A 9 36.70 -27.89 15.49
CA GLN A 9 36.11 -28.62 16.61
C GLN A 9 36.46 -27.89 17.93
N LEU A 10 35.48 -27.81 18.84
CA LEU A 10 35.63 -27.13 20.12
C LEU A 10 36.80 -27.71 20.95
N GLN A 11 37.03 -29.02 20.88
CA GLN A 11 38.11 -29.69 21.59
C GLN A 11 39.50 -29.22 21.11
N ASP A 12 39.64 -29.05 19.79
CA ASP A 12 40.89 -28.57 19.18
C ASP A 12 41.12 -27.10 19.51
N TYR A 13 40.07 -26.27 19.50
CA TYR A 13 40.14 -24.87 19.92
C TYR A 13 40.66 -24.76 21.36
N GLN A 14 40.02 -25.45 22.29
CA GLN A 14 40.38 -25.44 23.71
C GLN A 14 41.81 -25.93 23.95
N ARG A 15 42.27 -26.93 23.18
CA ARG A 15 43.65 -27.43 23.28
C ARG A 15 44.68 -26.41 22.78
N LEU A 16 44.37 -25.68 21.71
CA LEU A 16 45.27 -24.72 21.08
C LEU A 16 45.31 -23.37 21.82
N THR A 17 44.18 -22.88 22.33
CA THR A 17 44.09 -21.56 22.97
C THR A 17 44.12 -21.61 24.49
N GLY A 18 43.76 -22.74 25.10
CA GLY A 18 43.57 -22.86 26.54
C GLY A 18 42.28 -22.21 27.07
N GLU A 19 41.50 -21.58 26.19
CA GLU A 19 40.30 -20.84 26.53
C GLU A 19 39.10 -21.78 26.69
N ARG A 20 38.34 -21.64 27.78
CA ARG A 20 37.19 -22.51 28.11
C ARG A 20 35.85 -21.77 28.20
N GLU A 21 35.86 -20.46 28.03
CA GLU A 21 34.63 -19.67 28.02
C GLU A 21 33.85 -19.94 26.73
N VAL A 22 32.53 -20.05 26.86
CA VAL A 22 31.61 -20.26 25.74
C VAL A 22 30.71 -19.05 25.68
N THR A 23 30.81 -18.29 24.60
CA THR A 23 30.02 -17.08 24.38
C THR A 23 28.59 -17.40 23.94
N ASP A 24 28.44 -18.40 23.06
CA ASP A 24 27.18 -18.74 22.42
C ASP A 24 26.98 -20.26 22.39
N ALA A 25 25.74 -20.68 22.63
CA ALA A 25 25.33 -22.08 22.51
C ALA A 25 24.01 -22.18 21.74
N ALA A 26 23.97 -23.03 20.73
CA ALA A 26 22.74 -23.36 20.02
C ALA A 26 22.07 -24.56 20.68
N LEU A 27 20.77 -24.43 20.96
CA LEU A 27 19.94 -25.50 21.51
C LEU A 27 18.87 -25.87 20.48
N TRP A 28 18.70 -27.16 20.23
CA TRP A 28 17.64 -27.69 19.39
C TRP A 28 16.57 -28.33 20.27
N THR A 29 15.32 -27.95 20.06
CA THR A 29 14.20 -28.58 20.77
C THR A 29 13.97 -30.00 20.24
N ALA A 30 13.73 -30.93 21.16
CA ALA A 30 13.25 -32.26 20.79
C ALA A 30 11.85 -32.17 20.16
N ARG A 31 11.48 -33.13 19.30
CA ARG A 31 10.16 -33.14 18.64
C ARG A 31 9.04 -33.08 19.68
N GLY A 32 8.16 -32.08 19.57
CA GLY A 32 7.00 -31.90 20.45
C GLY A 32 7.22 -30.98 21.65
N VAL A 33 8.42 -30.43 21.86
CA VAL A 33 8.70 -29.45 22.91
C VAL A 33 8.61 -28.04 22.33
N ASP A 34 7.74 -27.20 22.90
CA ASP A 34 7.63 -25.79 22.51
C ASP A 34 8.84 -24.99 23.03
N ALA A 35 9.37 -24.11 22.18
CA ALA A 35 10.52 -23.28 22.49
C ALA A 35 10.25 -22.32 23.66
N ALA A 36 9.01 -21.84 23.80
CA ALA A 36 8.64 -20.95 24.90
C ALA A 36 8.72 -21.66 26.28
N THR A 37 8.34 -22.94 26.33
CA THR A 37 8.43 -23.75 27.56
C THR A 37 9.89 -24.04 27.95
N LEU A 38 10.75 -24.28 26.95
CA LEU A 38 12.18 -24.46 27.17
C LEU A 38 12.83 -23.18 27.71
N GLU A 39 12.51 -22.02 27.13
CA GLU A 39 13.02 -20.73 27.62
C GLU A 39 12.57 -20.42 29.04
N GLY A 40 11.31 -20.70 29.38
CA GLY A 40 10.80 -20.55 30.74
C GLY A 40 11.60 -21.38 31.74
N SER A 41 11.96 -22.61 31.35
CA SER A 41 12.76 -23.52 32.18
C SER A 41 14.21 -23.04 32.33
N LEU A 42 14.81 -22.50 31.26
CA LEU A 42 16.17 -21.94 31.29
C LEU A 42 16.24 -20.63 32.10
N ARG A 43 15.19 -19.80 32.06
CA ARG A 43 15.11 -18.57 32.87
C ARG A 43 14.98 -18.86 34.37
N ALA A 44 14.44 -20.01 34.75
CA ALA A 44 14.33 -20.44 36.14
C ALA A 44 15.65 -20.91 36.75
N LEU A 45 16.71 -21.10 35.95
CA LEU A 45 18.04 -21.43 36.44
C LEU A 45 18.67 -20.23 37.16
N PRO A 46 19.60 -20.45 38.11
CA PRO A 46 20.24 -19.37 38.89
C PRO A 46 21.01 -18.35 38.04
N PHE A 47 21.43 -18.73 36.83
CA PHE A 47 22.08 -17.87 35.83
C PHE A 47 21.14 -17.50 34.67
N GLY A 48 19.87 -17.89 34.73
CA GLY A 48 18.89 -17.71 33.66
C GLY A 48 18.60 -16.25 33.34
N ALA A 49 18.73 -15.35 34.32
CA ALA A 49 18.55 -13.91 34.14
C ALA A 49 19.68 -13.24 33.35
N SER A 50 20.88 -13.81 33.34
CA SER A 50 22.04 -13.30 32.58
C SER A 50 22.13 -13.86 31.15
N LEU A 51 21.28 -14.83 30.80
CA LEU A 51 21.28 -15.42 29.46
C LEU A 51 20.51 -14.52 28.48
N ASN A 52 21.18 -14.09 27.42
CA ASN A 52 20.53 -13.49 26.27
C ASN A 52 20.05 -14.60 25.31
N MET A 53 18.77 -14.92 25.37
CA MET A 53 18.17 -15.94 24.52
C MET A 53 17.62 -15.28 23.26
N MET A 54 18.05 -15.76 22.09
CA MET A 54 17.55 -15.27 20.82
C MET A 54 17.01 -16.44 19.99
N ARG A 55 15.73 -16.40 19.64
CA ARG A 55 15.17 -17.40 18.73
C ARG A 55 15.50 -17.03 17.29
N PRO A 56 15.67 -18.00 16.39
CA PRO A 56 15.72 -17.72 14.95
C PRO A 56 14.51 -16.92 14.45
N GLY A 57 13.33 -17.11 15.08
CA GLY A 57 12.11 -16.34 14.80
C GLY A 57 12.18 -14.86 15.19
N ASP A 58 12.94 -14.51 16.23
CA ASP A 58 13.04 -13.14 16.75
C ASP A 58 13.90 -12.26 15.83
N ILE A 59 14.96 -12.83 15.25
CA ILE A 59 15.76 -12.16 14.22
C ILE A 59 14.87 -11.83 13.03
N ARG A 60 14.07 -12.79 12.55
CA ARG A 60 13.13 -12.58 11.44
C ARG A 60 12.07 -11.52 11.79
N ALA A 61 11.48 -11.59 12.98
CA ALA A 61 10.47 -10.62 13.42
C ALA A 61 11.03 -9.21 13.57
N MET A 62 12.25 -9.08 14.10
CA MET A 62 12.93 -7.78 14.23
C MET A 62 13.32 -7.19 12.88
N SER A 63 13.83 -8.01 11.95
CA SER A 63 14.07 -7.59 10.57
C SER A 63 12.76 -7.11 9.91
N LEU A 64 11.68 -7.88 9.99
CA LEU A 64 10.38 -7.52 9.43
C LEU A 64 9.86 -6.19 10.02
N LYS A 65 9.99 -5.97 11.33
CA LYS A 65 9.54 -4.73 11.98
C LYS A 65 10.31 -3.49 11.51
N ILE A 66 11.61 -3.63 11.23
CA ILE A 66 12.43 -2.55 10.66
C ILE A 66 11.98 -2.26 9.22
N PHE A 67 11.75 -3.30 8.42
CA PHE A 67 11.21 -3.17 7.07
C PHE A 67 9.83 -2.50 7.06
N ASP A 68 8.91 -2.90 7.92
CA ASP A 68 7.55 -2.34 8.01
C ASP A 68 7.58 -0.83 8.28
N ARG A 69 8.51 -0.34 9.12
CA ARG A 69 8.67 1.11 9.35
C ARG A 69 9.15 1.85 8.11
N SER A 70 10.05 1.27 7.33
CA SER A 70 10.48 1.86 6.06
C SER A 70 9.34 1.88 5.05
N PHE A 71 8.49 0.86 5.02
CA PHE A 71 7.30 0.82 4.17
C PHE A 71 6.17 1.74 4.64
N ALA A 72 6.08 2.08 5.93
CA ALA A 72 5.08 3.01 6.46
C ALA A 72 5.12 4.38 5.76
N VAL A 73 6.33 4.87 5.42
CA VAL A 73 6.49 6.11 4.65
C VAL A 73 5.94 5.95 3.25
N THR A 74 6.19 4.81 2.60
CA THR A 74 5.64 4.50 1.28
C THR A 74 4.12 4.46 1.30
N TYR A 75 3.50 3.83 2.30
CA TYR A 75 2.04 3.80 2.45
C TYR A 75 1.44 5.20 2.66
N LEU A 76 2.14 6.07 3.40
CA LEU A 76 1.71 7.45 3.57
C LEU A 76 1.74 8.22 2.24
N LEU A 77 2.83 8.10 1.49
CA LEU A 77 2.97 8.73 0.17
C LEU A 77 1.93 8.19 -0.82
N GLU A 78 1.64 6.89 -0.79
CA GLU A 78 0.59 6.27 -1.58
C GLU A 78 -0.80 6.86 -1.25
N ALA A 79 -1.15 6.96 0.03
CA ALA A 79 -2.42 7.56 0.46
C ALA A 79 -2.54 9.02 0.01
N ILE A 80 -1.46 9.80 0.11
CA ILE A 80 -1.42 11.19 -0.37
C ILE A 80 -1.61 11.24 -1.89
N ALA A 81 -0.93 10.38 -2.64
CA ALA A 81 -1.08 10.32 -4.10
C ALA A 81 -2.52 10.00 -4.52
N ILE A 82 -3.17 9.05 -3.84
CA ILE A 82 -4.59 8.72 -4.06
C ILE A 82 -5.47 9.94 -3.77
N ALA A 83 -5.23 10.65 -2.66
CA ALA A 83 -6.01 11.83 -2.28
C ALA A 83 -5.89 12.96 -3.31
N ILE A 84 -4.68 13.22 -3.82
CA ILE A 84 -4.42 14.21 -4.88
C ILE A 84 -5.14 13.79 -6.17
N GLY A 85 -5.05 12.51 -6.56
CA GLY A 85 -5.72 11.97 -7.74
C GLY A 85 -7.24 12.13 -7.67
N LEU A 86 -7.85 11.75 -6.56
CA LEU A 86 -9.29 11.93 -6.32
C LEU A 86 -9.72 13.39 -6.35
N SER A 87 -8.91 14.29 -5.76
CA SER A 87 -9.17 15.73 -5.78
C SER A 87 -9.11 16.30 -7.20
N GLY A 88 -8.16 15.85 -8.01
CA GLY A 88 -8.05 16.21 -9.43
C GLY A 88 -9.28 15.78 -10.22
N ILE A 89 -9.71 14.53 -10.05
CA ILE A 89 -10.93 13.99 -10.68
C ILE A 89 -12.16 14.84 -10.29
N ALA A 90 -12.30 15.14 -8.99
CA ALA A 90 -13.40 15.95 -8.48
C ALA A 90 -13.41 17.37 -9.08
N ALA A 91 -12.25 18.00 -9.17
CA ALA A 91 -12.09 19.31 -9.79
C ALA A 91 -12.44 19.29 -11.28
N SER A 92 -11.97 18.28 -12.02
CA SER A 92 -12.29 18.12 -13.45
C SER A 92 -13.78 17.93 -13.70
N PHE A 93 -14.46 17.06 -12.94
CA PHE A 93 -15.91 16.89 -13.07
C PHE A 93 -16.68 18.14 -12.68
N SER A 94 -16.26 18.83 -11.62
CA SER A 94 -16.89 20.09 -11.21
C SER A 94 -16.79 21.14 -12.32
N ALA A 95 -15.61 21.28 -12.94
CA ALA A 95 -15.41 22.19 -14.07
C ALA A 95 -16.28 21.81 -15.29
N GLN A 96 -16.32 20.52 -15.67
CA GLN A 96 -17.14 20.05 -16.79
C GLN A 96 -18.64 20.28 -16.54
N THR A 97 -19.13 19.98 -15.33
CA THR A 97 -20.54 20.19 -14.99
C THR A 97 -20.94 21.66 -15.00
N LEU A 98 -20.05 22.55 -14.55
CA LEU A 98 -20.31 23.99 -14.56
C LEU A 98 -20.34 24.54 -15.99
N ALA A 99 -19.40 24.13 -16.84
CA ALA A 99 -19.37 24.51 -18.26
C ALA A 99 -20.65 24.08 -19.00
N ARG A 100 -21.21 22.91 -18.66
CA ARG A 100 -22.42 22.35 -19.30
C ARG A 100 -23.71 22.68 -18.57
N ALA A 101 -23.68 23.54 -17.54
CA ALA A 101 -24.86 23.87 -16.74
C ALA A 101 -25.99 24.50 -17.59
N ARG A 102 -25.66 25.35 -18.56
CA ARG A 102 -26.62 25.96 -19.50
C ARG A 102 -27.27 24.91 -20.41
N GLU A 103 -26.49 23.94 -20.90
CA GLU A 103 -26.99 22.83 -21.71
C GLU A 103 -28.01 21.98 -20.93
N PHE A 104 -27.70 21.66 -19.66
CA PHE A 104 -28.62 20.92 -18.78
C PHE A 104 -29.90 21.71 -18.46
N GLY A 105 -29.82 23.04 -18.36
CA GLY A 105 -30.97 23.92 -18.24
C GLY A 105 -31.89 23.86 -19.47
N MET A 106 -31.31 23.88 -20.68
CA MET A 106 -32.06 23.74 -21.93
C MET A 106 -32.72 22.36 -22.07
N LEU A 107 -32.00 21.28 -21.75
CA LEU A 107 -32.53 19.91 -21.78
C LEU A 107 -33.75 19.74 -20.87
N ARG A 108 -33.79 20.46 -19.72
CA ARG A 108 -34.97 20.48 -18.85
C ARG A 108 -36.20 21.11 -19.51
N HIS A 109 -36.03 22.12 -20.37
CA HIS A 109 -37.15 22.72 -21.11
C HIS A 109 -37.72 21.79 -22.19
N VAL A 110 -36.90 20.87 -22.70
CA VAL A 110 -37.30 19.82 -23.65
C VAL A 110 -37.90 18.59 -22.93
N GLY A 111 -37.99 18.61 -21.60
CA GLY A 111 -38.65 17.56 -20.80
C GLY A 111 -37.72 16.49 -20.23
N VAL A 112 -36.39 16.65 -20.35
CA VAL A 112 -35.43 15.71 -19.74
C VAL A 112 -35.49 15.83 -18.21
N THR A 113 -35.64 14.70 -17.53
CA THR A 113 -35.73 14.66 -16.07
C THR A 113 -34.37 14.83 -15.40
N ARG A 114 -34.36 15.39 -14.17
CA ARG A 114 -33.13 15.52 -13.36
C ARG A 114 -32.40 14.19 -13.16
N ARG A 115 -33.13 13.07 -13.08
CA ARG A 115 -32.57 11.73 -12.92
C ARG A 115 -31.79 11.28 -14.16
N GLN A 116 -32.30 11.56 -15.37
CA GLN A 116 -31.62 11.20 -16.61
C GLN A 116 -30.29 11.94 -16.78
N VAL A 117 -30.25 13.24 -16.44
CA VAL A 117 -29.00 14.02 -16.48
C VAL A 117 -27.96 13.47 -15.49
N LEU A 118 -28.39 13.13 -14.27
CA LEU A 118 -27.49 12.54 -13.26
C LEU A 118 -26.98 11.15 -13.66
N GLN A 119 -27.82 10.32 -14.28
CA GLN A 119 -27.42 9.00 -14.79
C GLN A 119 -26.39 9.11 -15.92
N LEU A 120 -26.60 10.04 -16.85
CA LEU A 120 -25.65 10.31 -17.94
C LEU A 120 -24.29 10.74 -17.37
N LEU A 121 -24.29 11.69 -16.43
CA LEU A 121 -23.06 12.19 -15.83
C LEU A 121 -22.34 11.12 -14.99
N ALA A 122 -23.09 10.27 -14.29
CA ALA A 122 -22.52 9.12 -13.57
C ALA A 122 -21.89 8.11 -14.53
N PHE A 123 -22.51 7.86 -15.69
CA PHE A 123 -21.98 6.96 -16.70
C PHE A 123 -20.73 7.51 -17.37
N GLU A 124 -20.76 8.76 -17.81
CA GLU A 124 -19.61 9.48 -18.38
C GLU A 124 -18.45 9.50 -17.37
N GLY A 125 -18.75 9.82 -16.11
CA GLY A 125 -17.73 9.87 -15.07
C GLY A 125 -17.15 8.51 -14.70
N GLY A 126 -18.00 7.49 -14.60
CA GLY A 126 -17.59 6.11 -14.37
C GLY A 126 -16.70 5.58 -15.52
N LEU A 127 -17.03 5.91 -16.77
CA LEU A 127 -16.32 5.43 -17.96
C LEU A 127 -14.95 6.11 -18.14
N LEU A 128 -14.87 7.43 -17.91
CA LEU A 128 -13.59 8.13 -17.90
C LEU A 128 -12.67 7.64 -16.77
N THR A 129 -13.25 7.41 -15.59
CA THR A 129 -12.47 6.93 -14.44
C THR A 129 -12.00 5.50 -14.62
N SER A 130 -12.84 4.62 -15.18
CA SER A 130 -12.43 3.23 -15.44
C SER A 130 -11.30 3.15 -16.46
N LEU A 131 -11.36 3.97 -17.53
CA LEU A 131 -10.24 4.11 -18.48
C LEU A 131 -8.97 4.60 -17.78
N GLY A 132 -9.08 5.60 -16.90
CA GLY A 132 -7.97 6.09 -16.10
C GLY A 132 -7.37 5.03 -15.18
N VAL A 133 -8.21 4.22 -14.52
CA VAL A 133 -7.77 3.10 -13.66
C VAL A 133 -7.03 2.04 -14.49
N VAL A 134 -7.57 1.64 -15.64
CA VAL A 134 -6.93 0.65 -16.53
C VAL A 134 -5.57 1.17 -17.02
N ALA A 135 -5.51 2.42 -17.49
CA ALA A 135 -4.28 3.03 -17.96
C ALA A 135 -3.25 3.18 -16.82
N GLY A 136 -3.69 3.62 -15.64
CA GLY A 136 -2.85 3.76 -14.45
C GLY A 136 -2.28 2.44 -13.97
N PHE A 137 -3.08 1.37 -13.95
CA PHE A 137 -2.60 0.03 -13.60
C PHE A 137 -1.65 -0.54 -14.64
N ALA A 138 -1.92 -0.34 -15.93
CA ALA A 138 -1.00 -0.75 -16.99
C ALA A 138 0.37 -0.05 -16.84
N LEU A 139 0.36 1.28 -16.64
CA LEU A 139 1.57 2.06 -16.44
C LEU A 139 2.31 1.64 -15.16
N GLY A 140 1.59 1.50 -14.04
CA GLY A 140 2.15 1.07 -12.76
C GLY A 140 2.76 -0.33 -12.84
N LEU A 141 2.13 -1.25 -13.58
CA LEU A 141 2.66 -2.60 -13.82
C LEU A 141 3.95 -2.54 -14.64
N VAL A 142 4.01 -1.72 -15.70
CA VAL A 142 5.24 -1.51 -16.48
C VAL A 142 6.36 -0.96 -15.61
N ILE A 143 6.08 0.06 -14.80
CA ILE A 143 7.08 0.63 -13.87
C ILE A 143 7.54 -0.42 -12.86
N SER A 144 6.61 -1.20 -12.29
CA SER A 144 6.94 -2.28 -11.35
C SER A 144 7.84 -3.34 -11.99
N LEU A 145 7.59 -3.73 -13.24
CA LEU A 145 8.43 -4.67 -13.97
C LEU A 145 9.84 -4.13 -14.17
N ILE A 146 9.97 -2.85 -14.57
CA ILE A 146 11.28 -2.20 -14.73
C ILE A 146 12.03 -2.18 -13.39
N LEU A 147 11.33 -1.84 -12.30
CA LEU A 147 11.95 -1.76 -10.97
C LEU A 147 12.48 -3.14 -10.52
N VAL A 148 11.69 -4.20 -10.71
CA VAL A 148 12.01 -5.57 -10.26
C VAL A 148 13.08 -6.23 -11.13
N TYR A 149 13.00 -6.08 -12.46
CA TYR A 149 13.84 -6.83 -13.40
C TYR A 149 15.04 -6.05 -13.94
N VAL A 150 15.04 -4.72 -13.85
CA VAL A 150 16.15 -3.88 -14.34
C VAL A 150 16.88 -3.24 -13.18
N ILE A 151 16.16 -2.50 -12.32
CA ILE A 151 16.79 -1.68 -11.29
C ILE A 151 17.31 -2.53 -10.12
N ASN A 152 16.49 -3.44 -9.57
CA ASN A 152 16.87 -4.26 -8.43
C ASN A 152 18.10 -5.15 -8.69
N PRO A 153 18.21 -5.88 -9.83
CA PRO A 153 19.39 -6.70 -10.11
C PRO A 153 20.65 -5.86 -10.30
N GLN A 154 20.54 -4.66 -10.91
CA GLN A 154 21.68 -3.76 -11.09
C GLN A 154 22.17 -3.14 -9.78
N SER A 155 21.27 -2.79 -8.87
CA SER A 155 21.64 -2.14 -7.61
C SER A 155 22.09 -3.12 -6.53
N PHE A 156 21.47 -4.31 -6.46
CA PHE A 156 21.65 -5.20 -5.32
C PHE A 156 22.17 -6.60 -5.67
N HIS A 157 22.26 -6.96 -6.96
CA HIS A 157 22.70 -8.28 -7.43
C HIS A 157 21.79 -9.46 -7.00
N TRP A 158 20.53 -9.19 -6.63
CA TRP A 158 19.50 -10.21 -6.37
C TRP A 158 18.16 -9.77 -6.96
N THR A 159 17.26 -10.74 -7.22
CA THR A 159 15.91 -10.47 -7.73
C THR A 159 14.87 -10.86 -6.69
N MET A 160 13.71 -10.20 -6.73
CA MET A 160 12.55 -10.55 -5.90
C MET A 160 11.45 -11.12 -6.79
N GLY A 161 10.68 -12.08 -6.26
CA GLY A 161 9.47 -12.54 -6.91
C GLY A 161 8.41 -11.43 -6.95
N LEU A 162 7.81 -11.23 -8.11
CA LEU A 162 6.76 -10.22 -8.27
C LEU A 162 5.43 -10.77 -7.72
N HIS A 163 4.94 -10.18 -6.64
CA HIS A 163 3.69 -10.56 -6.01
C HIS A 163 2.66 -9.43 -6.18
N LEU A 164 1.68 -9.61 -7.07
CA LEU A 164 0.60 -8.63 -7.26
C LEU A 164 -0.51 -8.85 -6.22
N PRO A 165 -0.78 -7.89 -5.33
CA PRO A 165 -1.90 -7.97 -4.40
C PRO A 165 -3.21 -7.62 -5.13
N TRP A 166 -3.71 -8.54 -5.95
CA TRP A 166 -5.00 -8.44 -6.65
C TRP A 166 -6.17 -7.93 -5.79
N PRO A 167 -6.36 -8.37 -4.53
CA PRO A 167 -7.45 -7.83 -3.70
C PRO A 167 -7.27 -6.33 -3.39
N LEU A 168 -6.04 -5.88 -3.15
CA LEU A 168 -5.77 -4.47 -2.89
C LEU A 168 -6.04 -3.64 -4.15
N LEU A 169 -5.51 -4.08 -5.31
CA LEU A 169 -5.73 -3.42 -6.59
C LEU A 169 -7.23 -3.34 -6.95
N GLY A 170 -7.97 -4.43 -6.73
CA GLY A 170 -9.42 -4.46 -6.91
C GLY A 170 -10.15 -3.48 -5.98
N SER A 171 -9.73 -3.42 -4.71
CA SER A 171 -10.33 -2.48 -3.74
C SER A 171 -10.08 -1.02 -4.09
N VAL A 172 -8.84 -0.66 -4.48
CA VAL A 172 -8.49 0.70 -4.91
C VAL A 172 -9.26 1.08 -6.17
N ALA A 173 -9.32 0.20 -7.17
CA ALA A 173 -10.12 0.44 -8.38
C ALA A 173 -11.60 0.69 -8.05
N ALA A 174 -12.19 -0.13 -7.18
CA ALA A 174 -13.58 0.02 -6.75
C ALA A 174 -13.79 1.35 -6.01
N VAL A 175 -12.88 1.72 -5.09
CA VAL A 175 -12.94 3.00 -4.36
C VAL A 175 -12.83 4.19 -5.31
N LEU A 176 -11.90 4.17 -6.27
CA LEU A 176 -11.74 5.26 -7.23
C LEU A 176 -12.98 5.45 -8.11
N VAL A 177 -13.53 4.36 -8.65
CA VAL A 177 -14.74 4.42 -9.50
C VAL A 177 -15.95 4.88 -8.68
N THR A 178 -16.16 4.32 -7.49
CA THR A 178 -17.29 4.72 -6.63
C THR A 178 -17.18 6.16 -6.15
N ALA A 179 -15.99 6.62 -5.75
CA ALA A 179 -15.74 8.01 -5.37
C ALA A 179 -15.94 8.98 -6.54
N SER A 180 -15.54 8.60 -7.75
CA SER A 180 -15.76 9.41 -8.95
C SER A 180 -17.25 9.53 -9.29
N VAL A 181 -17.98 8.41 -9.33
CA VAL A 181 -19.43 8.41 -9.57
C VAL A 181 -20.15 9.21 -8.49
N ALA A 182 -19.77 9.06 -7.22
CA ALA A 182 -20.33 9.84 -6.11
C ALA A 182 -20.08 11.34 -6.31
N THR A 183 -18.86 11.73 -6.67
CA THR A 183 -18.51 13.13 -6.93
C THR A 183 -19.29 13.70 -8.10
N ALA A 184 -19.38 12.97 -9.21
CA ALA A 184 -20.16 13.36 -10.39
C ALA A 184 -21.65 13.56 -10.05
N LEU A 185 -22.22 12.67 -9.25
CA LEU A 185 -23.61 12.81 -8.79
C LEU A 185 -23.80 14.01 -7.86
N VAL A 186 -22.83 14.28 -6.97
CA VAL A 186 -22.89 15.43 -6.06
C VAL A 186 -22.75 16.75 -6.81
N SER A 187 -21.79 16.87 -7.73
CA SER A 187 -21.59 18.09 -8.54
C SER A 187 -22.78 18.32 -9.47
N GLY A 188 -23.26 17.27 -10.16
CA GLY A 188 -24.45 17.34 -10.99
C GLY A 188 -25.70 17.72 -10.20
N ARG A 189 -25.85 17.21 -8.97
CA ARG A 189 -26.96 17.61 -8.09
C ARG A 189 -26.87 19.09 -7.73
N GLN A 190 -25.69 19.59 -7.36
CA GLN A 190 -25.45 20.99 -7.00
C GLN A 190 -25.73 21.92 -8.20
N ALA A 191 -25.24 21.59 -9.39
CA ALA A 191 -25.50 22.34 -10.61
C ALA A 191 -27.01 22.39 -10.95
N LEU A 192 -27.73 21.30 -10.70
CA LEU A 192 -29.18 21.20 -10.96
C LEU A 192 -30.07 21.77 -9.83
N SER A 193 -29.54 21.94 -8.61
CA SER A 193 -30.25 22.53 -7.45
C SER A 193 -29.95 24.00 -7.23
N GLY A 194 -28.91 24.54 -7.86
CA GLY A 194 -28.73 25.98 -8.01
C GLY A 194 -29.86 26.53 -8.86
N GLY A 195 -31.02 26.72 -8.24
CA GLY A 195 -32.24 27.11 -8.91
C GLY A 195 -32.11 28.44 -9.67
N PRO A 196 -33.19 28.85 -10.36
CA PRO A 196 -33.26 30.01 -11.27
C PRO A 196 -32.69 31.33 -10.73
N VAL A 197 -32.49 31.44 -9.41
CA VAL A 197 -32.03 32.63 -8.69
C VAL A 197 -30.57 33.01 -8.95
N ARG A 198 -29.69 32.08 -9.38
CA ARG A 198 -28.32 32.46 -9.81
C ARG A 198 -28.25 32.98 -11.24
N ALA A 199 -29.18 32.58 -12.11
CA ALA A 199 -29.22 33.05 -13.49
C ALA A 199 -29.61 34.54 -13.59
N VAL A 200 -30.29 35.09 -12.58
CA VAL A 200 -30.66 36.52 -12.53
C VAL A 200 -29.56 37.40 -11.93
N ARG A 201 -28.50 36.81 -11.36
CA ARG A 201 -27.43 37.54 -10.68
C ARG A 201 -26.17 37.76 -11.52
N GLU A 202 -26.10 37.19 -12.73
CA GLU A 202 -25.02 37.44 -13.70
C GLU A 202 -25.38 38.53 -14.74
N ASP A 203 -26.63 39.03 -14.74
CA ASP A 203 -27.10 40.09 -15.65
C ASP A 203 -27.13 41.50 -15.02
N TRP A 204 -26.47 41.72 -13.87
CA TRP A 204 -26.29 43.04 -13.24
C TRP A 204 -24.83 43.31 -12.89
#